data_AF-A0ABD0RIM9-F1
#
_entry.id   AF-A0ABD0RIM9-F1
#
_cell.length_a   1.000
_cell.length_b   1.000
_cell.length_c   1.000
_cell.angle_alpha   90.00
_cell.angle_beta   90.00
_cell.angle_gamma   90.00
#
_symmetry.space_group_name_H-M   'P 1'
#
loop_
_entity.id
_entity.type
_entity.pdbx_description
1 polymer ?
#
loop_
_entity_poly.entity_id
_entity_poly.type
_entity_poly.pdbx_seq_one_letter_code
_entity_poly.pdbx_strand_id
1 'polypeptide(L)' 'MHREKVARREIGAFTVAKRVSRSHKIVPPAKNKEAKIKYSRTPISFSSLDSLGHGVK' A
#
# COMPACT_ATOMS: atom_id res chain seq x y z
N MET A 1 32.06 -38.77 1.25
CA MET A 1 31.83 -37.32 1.00
C MET A 1 31.96 -36.89 -0.48
N HIS A 2 32.77 -37.53 -1.33
CA HIS A 2 32.96 -37.12 -2.74
C HIS A 2 31.68 -37.25 -3.60
N ARG A 3 31.06 -38.44 -3.59
CA ARG A 3 29.87 -38.74 -4.42
C ARG A 3 28.73 -37.74 -4.24
N GLU A 4 28.42 -37.40 -2.98
CA GLU A 4 27.37 -36.43 -2.66
C GLU A 4 27.67 -35.02 -3.20
N LYS A 5 28.93 -34.59 -3.14
CA LYS A 5 29.34 -33.26 -3.66
C LYS A 5 29.20 -33.19 -5.18
N VAL A 6 29.52 -34.28 -5.89
CA VAL A 6 29.37 -34.36 -7.35
C VAL A 6 27.89 -34.26 -7.71
N ALA A 7 27.03 -35.06 -7.07
CA ALA A 7 25.59 -35.04 -7.32
C ALA A 7 24.96 -33.66 -7.05
N ARG A 8 25.33 -32.98 -5.95
CA ARG A 8 24.82 -31.63 -5.65
C ARG A 8 25.31 -30.57 -6.65
N ARG A 9 26.52 -30.71 -7.19
CA ARG A 9 27.04 -29.80 -8.22
C ARG A 9 26.29 -29.97 -9.54
N GLU A 10 25.99 -31.20 -9.93
CA GLU A 10 25.22 -31.51 -11.14
C GLU A 10 23.79 -30.96 -11.06
N ILE A 11 23.10 -31.19 -9.94
CA ILE A 11 21.74 -30.65 -9.74
C ILE A 11 21.77 -29.12 -9.64
N GLY A 12 22.79 -28.56 -8.98
CA GLY A 12 22.94 -27.11 -8.80
C GLY A 12 23.01 -26.31 -10.11
N ALA A 13 23.55 -26.89 -11.19
CA ALA A 13 23.62 -26.27 -12.51
C ALA A 13 22.23 -25.99 -13.13
N PHE A 14 21.21 -26.74 -12.72
CA PHE A 14 19.83 -26.59 -13.19
C PHE A 14 18.93 -25.81 -12.22
N THR A 15 19.50 -25.26 -11.14
CA THR A 15 18.74 -24.49 -10.15
C THR A 15 19.04 -22.99 -10.24
N VAL A 16 18.05 -22.18 -9.89
CA VAL A 16 18.18 -20.73 -9.75
C VAL A 16 17.62 -20.30 -8.40
N ALA A 17 18.14 -19.20 -7.84
CA ALA A 17 17.70 -18.70 -6.55
C ALA A 17 16.24 -18.21 -6.62
N LYS A 18 15.33 -18.87 -5.90
CA LYS A 18 13.95 -18.40 -5.73
C LYS A 18 13.89 -17.40 -4.57
N ARG A 19 13.62 -16.13 -4.88
CA ARG A 19 13.35 -15.12 -3.85
C ARG A 19 11.93 -15.28 -3.33
N VAL A 20 11.79 -15.81 -2.12
CA VAL A 20 10.50 -15.88 -1.43
C VAL A 20 10.42 -14.67 -0.50
N SER A 21 9.66 -13.66 -0.91
CA SER A 21 9.42 -12.49 -0.06
C SER A 21 8.59 -12.90 1.15
N ARG A 22 9.05 -12.53 2.35
CA ARG A 22 8.26 -12.66 3.57
C ARG A 22 7.52 -11.35 3.81
N SER A 23 6.19 -11.36 3.70
CA SER A 23 5.32 -10.23 4.03
C SER A 23 4.41 -10.56 5.21
N HIS A 24 3.95 -9.52 5.91
CA HIS A 24 2.94 -9.64 6.95
C HIS A 24 1.56 -9.79 6.32
N LYS A 25 0.64 -10.50 6.99
CA LYS A 25 -0.75 -10.68 6.53
C LYS A 25 -1.53 -9.38 6.43
N ILE A 26 -1.20 -8.41 7.29
CA ILE A 26 -1.79 -7.07 7.30
C ILE A 26 -0.63 -6.08 7.40
N VAL A 27 -0.52 -5.19 6.43
CA VAL A 27 0.42 -4.07 6.44
C VAL A 27 -0.43 -2.80 6.41
N PRO A 28 -0.58 -2.08 7.54
CA PRO A 28 -1.30 -0.82 7.54
C PRO A 28 -0.56 0.21 6.67
N PRO A 29 -1.27 1.16 6.06
CA PRO A 29 -0.64 2.17 5.23
C PRO A 29 0.32 3.03 6.07
N ALA A 30 1.49 3.37 5.50
CA ALA A 30 2.54 4.11 6.20
C ALA A 30 2.12 5.55 6.59
N LYS A 31 1.14 6.10 5.88
CA LYS A 31 0.46 7.36 6.20
C LYS A 31 -1.05 7.14 6.15
N ASN A 32 -1.75 7.97 6.92
CA ASN A 32 -3.22 8.08 7.04
C ASN A 32 -3.79 7.38 8.27
N LYS A 33 -3.41 7.90 9.44
CA LYS A 33 -4.43 8.18 10.45
C LYS A 33 -5.11 9.47 9.99
N GLU A 34 -6.10 9.37 9.10
CA GLU A 34 -6.97 10.52 8.84
C GLU A 34 -7.46 11.02 10.21
N ALA A 35 -7.23 12.31 10.48
CA ALA A 35 -7.61 12.87 11.76
C ALA A 35 -9.13 12.67 11.90
N LYS A 36 -9.56 12.08 13.02
CA LYS A 36 -10.98 11.89 13.28
C LYS A 36 -11.65 13.26 13.28
N ILE A 37 -12.49 13.52 12.26
CA ILE A 37 -13.24 14.76 12.16
C ILE A 37 -14.30 14.73 13.25
N LYS A 38 -14.34 15.78 14.09
CA LYS A 38 -15.41 15.95 15.08
C LYS A 38 -16.65 16.48 14.39
N TYR A 39 -17.81 15.93 14.72
CA TYR A 39 -19.09 16.44 14.22
C TYR A 39 -19.36 17.85 14.76
N SER A 40 -19.79 18.75 13.88
CA SER A 40 -20.29 20.08 14.22
C SER A 40 -21.54 20.35 13.39
N ARG A 41 -22.55 21.00 13.99
CA ARG A 41 -23.77 21.40 13.27
C ARG A 41 -23.48 22.70 12.53
N THR A 42 -23.59 22.67 11.21
CA THR A 42 -23.53 23.86 10.36
C THR A 42 -24.89 24.10 9.70
N PRO A 43 -25.43 25.33 9.72
CA PRO A 43 -26.65 25.66 9.00
C PRO A 43 -26.44 25.54 7.48
N ILE A 44 -27.54 25.43 6.72
CA ILE A 44 -27.50 25.42 5.26
C ILE A 44 -26.99 26.79 4.78
N SER A 45 -25.89 26.78 4.02
CA SER A 45 -25.35 27.98 3.39
C SER A 45 -25.73 27.98 1.92
N PHE A 46 -26.47 29.00 1.50
CA PHE A 46 -26.88 29.19 0.10
C PHE A 46 -25.80 29.88 -0.75
N SER A 47 -24.80 30.47 -0.11
CA SER A 47 -23.74 31.23 -0.79
C SER A 47 -22.41 30.50 -0.96
N SER A 48 -22.31 29.25 -0.47
CA SER A 48 -21.05 28.49 -0.46
C SER A 48 -20.47 28.22 -1.85
N LEU A 49 -21.30 28.31 -2.89
CA LEU A 49 -20.91 28.02 -4.28
C LEU A 49 -21.01 29.26 -5.17
N ASP A 50 -21.31 30.45 -4.62
CA ASP A 50 -21.48 31.69 -5.39
C ASP A 50 -20.19 32.13 -6.09
N SER A 51 -19.04 31.65 -5.63
CA SER A 51 -17.74 31.90 -6.27
C SER A 51 -17.38 30.89 -7.37
N LEU A 52 -18.16 29.82 -7.53
CA LEU A 52 -17.91 28.80 -8.54
C LEU A 52 -18.68 29.13 -9.82
N GLY A 53 -17.96 29.61 -10.83
CA GLY A 53 -18.53 29.96 -12.13
C GLY A 53 -18.96 31.44 -12.21
N HIS A 54 -20.14 31.70 -12.76
CA HIS A 54 -20.71 33.05 -12.93
C HIS A 54 -21.78 33.32 -11.89
N GLY A 55 -21.41 33.30 -10.61
CA GLY A 55 -22.36 33.51 -9.52
C GLY A 55 -22.84 34.96 -9.43
N VAL A 56 -24.12 35.12 -9.13
CA VAL A 56 -24.78 36.40 -8.88
C VAL A 56 -25.02 36.48 -7.37
N LYS A 57 -24.48 37.52 -6.73
CA LYS A 57 -24.72 37.84 -5.31
C LYS A 57 -25.99 38.64 -5.13
#